data_AF-A0A937XJU3-F1
#
_entry.id   AF-A0A937XJU3-F1
#
_cell.length_a   1.000
_cell.length_b   1.000
_cell.length_c   1.000
_cell.angle_alpha   90.00
_cell.angle_beta   90.00
_cell.angle_gamma   90.00
#
_symmetry.space_group_name_H-M   'P 1'
#
loop_
_entity.id
_entity.type
_entity.pdbx_description
1 polymer ?
#
loop_
_entity_poly.entity_id
_entity_poly.type
_entity_poly.pdbx_seq_one_letter_code
_entity_poly.pdbx_strand_id
1 'polypeptide(L)'
;MTQDDHGFSSGEDKIREAFKDAETFPAPDDQMPLPLPKLPVVPAFPLKNLPSDFQDFVSDQAERARFAPDYLAIPLMCSIGSLLGRKLGIRLKAQDDWTEYGNVWGVIVGSPSSMKSPAMREALRPFKQIQVAA
;
A
#
# COMPACT_ATOMS: atom_id res chain seq x y z
N MET A 1 12.48 47.29 -22.00
CA MET A 1 11.58 46.11 -22.00
C MET A 1 11.90 45.31 -23.25
N THR A 2 12.84 44.39 -23.11
CA THR A 2 13.13 43.33 -24.09
C THR A 2 13.80 42.23 -23.29
N GLN A 3 13.09 41.11 -23.16
CA GLN A 3 13.45 39.92 -22.42
C GLN A 3 14.55 39.15 -23.15
N ASP A 4 15.54 38.67 -22.39
CA ASP A 4 16.53 37.68 -22.82
C ASP A 4 15.90 36.28 -22.77
N ASP A 5 15.71 35.65 -23.94
CA ASP A 5 15.30 34.26 -24.10
C ASP A 5 16.54 33.34 -24.02
N HIS A 6 16.80 32.77 -22.84
CA HIS A 6 17.75 31.66 -22.70
C HIS A 6 17.07 30.33 -23.07
N GLY A 7 17.42 29.83 -24.25
CA GLY A 7 16.85 28.63 -24.87
C GLY A 7 17.04 27.33 -24.08
N PHE A 8 15.92 26.63 -23.89
CA PHE A 8 15.75 25.36 -23.18
C PHE A 8 16.02 24.11 -24.07
N SER A 9 16.84 24.23 -25.12
CA SER A 9 16.83 23.27 -26.25
C SER A 9 17.74 22.04 -26.11
N SER A 10 18.73 22.01 -25.20
CA SER A 10 19.82 21.02 -25.26
C SER A 10 19.52 19.66 -24.57
N GLY A 11 18.51 19.61 -23.69
CA GLY A 11 18.20 18.39 -22.91
C GLY A 11 17.26 17.42 -23.62
N GLU A 12 16.30 17.95 -24.37
CA GLU A 12 15.26 17.17 -25.04
C GLU A 12 15.81 16.29 -26.17
N ASP A 13 16.82 16.80 -26.89
CA ASP A 13 17.43 16.08 -28.01
C ASP A 13 18.25 14.87 -27.54
N LYS A 14 18.92 14.97 -26.38
CA LYS A 14 19.64 13.84 -25.77
C LYS A 14 18.70 12.75 -25.26
N ILE A 15 17.54 13.15 -24.72
CA ILE A 15 16.50 12.22 -24.31
C ILE A 15 15.95 11.48 -25.53
N ARG A 16 15.67 12.20 -26.62
CA ARG A 16 15.20 11.61 -27.89
C ARG A 16 16.20 10.62 -28.50
N GLU A 17 17.48 10.95 -28.45
CA GLU A 17 18.54 10.09 -29.00
C GLU A 17 18.72 8.80 -28.18
N ALA A 18 18.65 8.89 -26.85
CA ALA A 18 18.70 7.72 -25.96
C ALA A 18 17.52 6.74 -26.15
N PHE A 19 16.38 7.20 -26.66
CA PHE A 19 15.22 6.36 -26.95
C PHE A 19 15.20 5.78 -28.38
N LYS A 20 16.11 6.18 -29.28
CA LYS A 20 16.15 5.65 -30.66
C LYS A 20 16.59 4.20 -30.74
N ASP A 21 17.50 3.80 -29.85
CA ASP A 21 18.11 2.46 -29.82
C ASP A 21 17.55 1.58 -28.70
N ALA A 22 16.53 2.05 -27.99
CA ALA A 22 15.82 1.22 -27.02
C ALA A 22 15.09 0.12 -27.79
N GLU A 23 15.37 -1.15 -27.46
CA GLU A 23 14.61 -2.27 -27.98
C GLU A 23 13.12 -1.99 -27.77
N THR A 24 12.40 -1.78 -28.87
CA THR A 24 10.94 -1.69 -28.84
C THR A 24 10.43 -3.04 -28.37
N PHE A 25 10.07 -3.12 -27.08
CA PHE A 25 9.22 -4.20 -26.61
C PHE A 25 8.03 -4.27 -27.57
N PRO A 26 7.69 -5.45 -28.12
CA PRO A 26 6.56 -5.58 -29.00
C PRO A 26 5.34 -4.97 -28.30
N ALA A 27 4.59 -4.15 -29.04
CA ALA A 27 3.37 -3.55 -28.51
C ALA A 27 2.50 -4.69 -27.92
N PRO A 28 1.89 -4.51 -26.74
CA PRO A 28 1.16 -5.58 -26.04
C PRO A 28 0.06 -6.28 -26.86
N ASP A 29 -0.33 -5.72 -28.01
CA ASP A 29 -1.43 -6.20 -28.84
C ASP A 29 -1.12 -7.47 -29.64
N ASP A 30 0.15 -7.84 -29.87
CA ASP A 30 0.50 -9.05 -30.63
C ASP A 30 0.56 -10.33 -29.79
N GLN A 31 0.49 -10.21 -28.46
CA GLN A 31 0.40 -11.35 -27.55
C GLN A 31 -0.94 -11.32 -26.84
N MET A 32 -1.91 -12.06 -27.38
CA MET A 32 -3.18 -12.27 -26.70
C MET A 32 -2.90 -12.72 -25.26
N PRO A 33 -3.43 -12.00 -24.24
CA PRO A 33 -3.08 -12.30 -22.86
C PRO A 33 -3.45 -13.74 -22.55
N LEU A 34 -2.50 -14.47 -21.97
CA LEU A 34 -2.75 -15.83 -21.51
C LEU A 34 -3.94 -15.80 -20.54
N PRO A 35 -4.91 -16.73 -20.67
CA PRO A 35 -6.03 -16.78 -19.75
C PRO A 35 -5.50 -16.95 -18.32
N LEU A 36 -6.04 -16.17 -17.38
CA LEU A 36 -5.67 -16.30 -15.98
C LEU A 36 -5.92 -17.73 -15.51
N PRO A 37 -4.98 -18.35 -14.76
CA PRO A 37 -5.21 -19.68 -14.20
C PRO A 37 -6.39 -19.63 -13.21
N LYS A 38 -7.12 -20.75 -13.07
CA LYS A 38 -8.13 -20.88 -12.03
C LYS A 38 -7.44 -20.83 -10.66
N LEU A 39 -7.59 -19.71 -9.96
CA LEU A 39 -7.03 -19.54 -8.65
C LEU A 39 -7.81 -20.36 -7.60
N PRO A 40 -7.12 -20.93 -6.59
CA PRO A 40 -7.79 -21.57 -5.47
C PRO A 40 -8.61 -20.54 -4.68
N VAL A 41 -9.59 -21.02 -3.91
CA VAL A 41 -10.36 -20.16 -3.01
C VAL A 41 -9.42 -19.50 -2.00
N VAL A 42 -9.51 -18.18 -1.88
CA VAL A 42 -8.72 -17.41 -0.93
C VAL A 42 -9.24 -17.69 0.49
N PRO A 43 -8.38 -18.12 1.43
CA PRO A 43 -8.79 -18.31 2.82
C PRO A 43 -9.31 -17.01 3.44
N ALA A 44 -10.24 -17.12 4.38
CA ALA A 44 -10.70 -15.97 5.14
C ALA A 44 -9.54 -15.34 5.93
N PHE A 45 -9.62 -14.01 6.13
CA PHE A 45 -8.61 -13.28 6.90
C PHE A 45 -8.53 -13.84 8.35
N PRO A 46 -7.35 -14.27 8.82
CA PRO A 46 -7.21 -14.87 10.13
C PRO A 46 -7.19 -13.79 11.22
N LEU A 47 -8.37 -13.37 11.71
CA LEU A 47 -8.51 -12.34 12.75
C LEU A 47 -7.62 -12.59 13.98
N LYS A 48 -7.43 -13.86 14.37
CA LYS A 48 -6.56 -14.27 15.48
C LYS A 48 -5.10 -13.84 15.35
N ASN A 49 -4.65 -13.47 14.14
CA ASN A 49 -3.28 -13.00 13.90
C ASN A 49 -3.12 -11.52 14.25
N LEU A 50 -4.21 -10.79 14.50
CA LEU A 50 -4.14 -9.43 15.01
C LEU A 50 -3.89 -9.43 16.53
N PRO A 51 -3.27 -8.38 17.08
CA PRO A 51 -3.29 -8.13 18.51
C PRO A 51 -4.73 -8.21 19.05
N SER A 52 -4.92 -8.84 20.21
CA SER A 52 -6.23 -9.10 20.82
C SER A 52 -7.11 -7.85 20.88
N ASP A 53 -6.50 -6.71 21.19
CA ASP A 53 -7.18 -5.41 21.36
C ASP A 53 -7.84 -4.92 20.07
N PHE A 54 -7.44 -5.42 18.90
CA PHE A 54 -8.00 -5.04 17.61
C PHE A 54 -8.95 -6.08 17.02
N GLN A 55 -8.96 -7.31 17.53
CA GLN A 55 -9.76 -8.39 16.95
C GLN A 55 -11.25 -8.06 16.99
N ASP A 56 -11.75 -7.64 18.15
CA ASP A 56 -13.16 -7.28 18.36
C ASP A 56 -13.55 -6.02 17.60
N PHE A 57 -12.67 -5.02 17.57
CA PHE A 57 -12.90 -3.79 16.81
C PHE A 57 -13.03 -4.08 15.31
N VAL A 58 -12.13 -4.89 14.76
CA VAL A 58 -12.13 -5.23 13.33
C VAL A 58 -13.33 -6.09 12.97
N SER A 59 -13.67 -7.09 13.79
CA SER A 59 -14.79 -7.99 13.54
C SER A 59 -16.13 -7.25 13.58
N ASP A 60 -16.37 -6.42 14.60
CA ASP A 60 -17.61 -5.63 14.76
C ASP A 60 -17.80 -4.66 13.59
N GLN A 61 -16.75 -3.91 13.21
CA GLN A 61 -16.85 -2.94 12.13
C GLN A 61 -17.03 -3.61 10.76
N ALA A 62 -16.32 -4.72 10.50
CA ALA A 62 -16.48 -5.49 9.27
C ALA A 62 -17.88 -6.09 9.14
N GLU A 63 -18.43 -6.61 10.25
CA GLU A 63 -19.78 -7.18 10.27
C GLU A 63 -20.86 -6.11 10.03
N ARG A 64 -20.78 -4.97 10.71
CA ARG A 64 -21.77 -3.88 10.60
C ARG A 64 -21.78 -3.22 9.24
N ALA A 65 -20.60 -2.90 8.70
CA ALA A 65 -20.45 -2.19 7.44
C ALA A 65 -20.38 -3.12 6.22
N ARG A 66 -20.39 -4.44 6.44
CA ARG A 66 -20.43 -5.49 5.40
C ARG A 66 -19.25 -5.42 4.43
N PHE A 67 -18.03 -5.28 4.95
CA PHE A 67 -16.79 -5.40 4.17
C PHE A 67 -15.92 -6.54 4.68
N ALA A 68 -14.96 -6.97 3.87
CA ALA A 68 -14.01 -8.02 4.26
C ALA A 68 -13.08 -7.49 5.39
N PRO A 69 -12.85 -8.25 6.48
CA PRO A 69 -12.11 -7.76 7.65
C PRO A 69 -10.69 -7.23 7.35
N ASP A 70 -10.05 -7.78 6.32
CA ASP A 70 -8.75 -7.34 5.81
C ASP A 70 -8.74 -5.87 5.33
N TYR A 71 -9.85 -5.37 4.79
CA TYR A 71 -9.96 -3.96 4.36
C TYR A 71 -9.87 -2.96 5.50
N LEU A 72 -10.11 -3.37 6.74
CA LEU A 72 -9.90 -2.54 7.94
C LEU A 72 -8.63 -2.93 8.69
N ALA A 73 -8.35 -4.23 8.82
CA ALA A 73 -7.19 -4.73 9.55
C ALA A 73 -5.84 -4.22 9.00
N ILE A 74 -5.66 -4.26 7.67
CA ILE A 74 -4.40 -3.84 7.04
C ILE A 74 -4.11 -2.35 7.25
N PRO A 75 -5.03 -1.40 6.93
CA PRO A 75 -4.77 0.02 7.18
C PRO A 75 -4.64 0.34 8.67
N LEU A 76 -5.34 -0.38 9.56
CA LEU A 76 -5.16 -0.24 11.01
C LEU A 76 -3.72 -0.58 11.44
N MET A 77 -3.19 -1.74 11.02
CA MET A 77 -1.83 -2.16 11.33
C MET A 77 -0.77 -1.19 10.76
N CYS A 78 -0.97 -0.70 9.53
CA CYS A 78 -0.07 0.29 8.93
C CYS A 78 -0.08 1.62 9.69
N SER A 79 -1.24 2.04 10.18
CA SER A 79 -1.38 3.26 10.98
C SER A 79 -0.68 3.15 12.34
N ILE A 80 -0.72 1.98 12.96
CA ILE A 80 0.02 1.71 14.21
C ILE A 80 1.53 1.71 13.92
N GLY A 81 1.95 1.05 12.84
CA GLY A 81 3.35 1.03 12.42
C GLY A 81 3.92 2.43 12.20
N SER A 82 3.13 3.34 11.63
CA SER A 82 3.55 4.73 11.44
C SER A 82 3.69 5.51 12.76
N LEU A 83 2.84 5.24 13.77
CA LEU A 83 2.98 5.81 15.11
C LEU A 83 4.24 5.33 15.83
N LEU A 84 4.58 4.05 15.67
CA LEU A 84 5.80 3.47 16.26
C LEU A 84 7.07 4.01 15.59
N GLY A 85 7.05 4.15 14.27
CA GLY A 85 8.18 4.60 13.48
C GLY A 85 9.44 3.76 13.72
N ARG A 86 10.52 4.40 14.19
CA ARG A 86 11.81 3.73 14.53
C ARG A 86 12.02 3.57 16.05
N LYS A 87 10.99 3.75 16.87
CA LYS A 87 11.11 3.70 18.34
C LYS A 87 11.22 2.27 18.88
N LEU A 88 10.70 1.29 18.13
CA LEU A 88 10.74 -0.13 18.50
C LEU A 88 11.39 -0.94 17.38
N GLY A 89 12.43 -1.70 17.74
CA GLY A 89 13.12 -2.61 16.84
C GLY A 89 13.21 -4.03 17.42
N ILE A 90 13.15 -5.04 16.55
CA ILE A 90 13.21 -6.46 16.90
C ILE A 90 14.41 -7.08 16.18
N ARG A 91 15.23 -7.84 16.92
CA ARG A 91 16.30 -8.66 16.35
C ARG A 91 15.83 -10.12 16.31
N LEU A 92 15.51 -10.61 15.12
CA LEU A 92 14.99 -11.96 14.93
C LEU A 92 16.06 -13.04 15.07
N LYS A 93 17.33 -12.67 14.82
CA LYS A 93 18.48 -13.55 14.90
C LYS A 93 19.31 -13.19 16.12
N ALA A 94 19.57 -14.20 16.96
CA ALA A 94 20.23 -13.99 18.25
C ALA A 94 21.72 -13.59 18.14
N GLN A 95 22.36 -13.89 17.01
CA GLN A 95 23.79 -13.69 16.78
C GLN A 95 24.08 -12.71 15.62
N ASP A 96 23.15 -11.81 15.31
CA ASP A 96 23.41 -10.73 14.38
C ASP A 96 22.96 -9.37 14.94
N ASP A 97 23.38 -8.31 14.25
CA ASP A 97 23.00 -6.92 14.58
C ASP A 97 21.83 -6.41 13.75
N TRP A 98 21.19 -7.27 12.96
CA TRP A 98 20.09 -6.89 12.10
C TRP A 98 18.86 -6.56 12.94
N THR A 99 18.42 -5.29 12.88
CA THR A 99 17.29 -4.78 13.65
C THR A 99 16.18 -4.36 12.70
N GLU A 100 15.05 -5.08 12.77
CA GLU A 100 13.84 -4.72 12.04
C GLU A 100 12.96 -3.78 12.84
N TYR A 101 12.53 -2.69 12.22
CA TYR A 101 11.62 -1.74 12.87
C TYR A 101 10.17 -2.11 12.55
N GLY A 102 9.26 -1.85 13.48
CA GLY A 102 7.83 -2.14 13.33
C GLY A 102 7.09 -1.25 12.31
N ASN A 103 7.79 -0.66 11.34
CA ASN A 103 7.17 0.13 10.28
C ASN A 103 6.71 -0.79 9.16
N VAL A 104 5.41 -0.88 8.94
CA VAL A 104 4.80 -1.79 7.98
C VAL A 104 4.06 -1.02 6.89
N TRP A 105 4.09 -1.58 5.68
CA TRP A 105 3.38 -1.05 4.53
C TRP A 105 2.34 -2.08 4.08
N GLY A 106 1.21 -1.60 3.59
CA GLY A 106 0.10 -2.45 3.19
C GLY A 106 -0.71 -1.82 2.09
N VAL A 107 -1.26 -2.67 1.24
CA VAL A 107 -2.16 -2.29 0.14
C VAL A 107 -3.41 -3.14 0.21
N ILE A 108 -4.57 -2.50 0.06
CA ILE A 108 -5.86 -3.19 -0.03
C ILE A 108 -6.31 -3.19 -1.48
N VAL A 109 -6.64 -4.36 -2.01
CA VAL A 109 -7.08 -4.55 -3.40
C VAL A 109 -8.46 -5.20 -3.41
N GLY A 110 -9.31 -4.75 -4.32
CA GLY A 110 -10.69 -5.23 -4.39
C GLY A 110 -11.46 -4.60 -5.53
N SER A 111 -12.53 -5.26 -5.95
CA SER A 111 -13.42 -4.81 -7.02
C SER A 111 -13.97 -3.40 -6.75
N PRO A 112 -14.31 -2.61 -7.78
CA PRO A 112 -15.05 -1.37 -7.59
C PRO A 112 -16.26 -1.58 -6.66
N SER A 113 -16.56 -0.60 -5.83
CA SER A 113 -17.65 -0.67 -4.83
C SER A 113 -17.51 -1.73 -3.73
N SER A 114 -16.34 -2.38 -3.57
CA SER A 114 -16.08 -3.34 -2.48
C SER A 114 -15.88 -2.72 -1.09
N MET A 115 -16.30 -1.47 -0.86
CA MET A 115 -16.17 -0.78 0.45
C MET A 115 -14.73 -0.56 0.96
N LYS A 116 -13.70 -0.61 0.08
CA LYS A 116 -12.29 -0.29 0.45
C LYS A 116 -12.13 1.08 1.12
N SER A 117 -12.57 2.15 0.46
CA SER A 117 -12.37 3.52 0.95
C SER A 117 -13.17 3.83 2.23
N PRO A 118 -14.41 3.33 2.40
CA PRO A 118 -15.08 3.33 3.70
C PRO A 118 -14.31 2.59 4.80
N ALA A 119 -13.88 1.35 4.55
CA ALA A 119 -13.15 0.55 5.55
C ALA A 119 -11.83 1.21 5.99
N MET A 120 -11.06 1.74 5.03
CA MET A 120 -9.82 2.47 5.32
C MET A 120 -10.07 3.76 6.13
N ARG A 121 -11.15 4.50 5.86
CA ARG A 121 -11.51 5.67 6.67
C ARG A 121 -11.85 5.30 8.10
N GLU A 122 -12.54 4.18 8.28
CA GLU A 122 -12.90 3.69 9.62
C GLU A 122 -11.66 3.23 10.40
N ALA A 123 -10.74 2.52 9.74
CA ALA A 123 -9.46 2.14 10.34
C ALA A 123 -8.65 3.36 10.84
N LEU A 124 -8.67 4.47 10.09
CA LEU A 124 -7.94 5.70 10.40
C LEU A 124 -8.67 6.63 11.37
N ARG A 125 -9.94 6.39 11.68
CA ARG A 125 -10.77 7.28 12.48
C ARG A 125 -10.20 7.54 13.89
N PRO A 126 -9.74 6.53 14.65
CA PRO A 126 -9.13 6.78 15.97
C PRO A 126 -7.85 7.63 15.88
N PHE A 127 -7.02 7.39 14.86
CA PHE A 127 -5.76 8.13 14.65
C PHE A 127 -6.00 9.61 14.36
N LYS A 128 -7.02 9.92 13.55
CA LYS A 128 -7.41 11.31 13.29
C LYS A 128 -7.85 12.04 14.55
N GLN A 129 -8.54 11.37 15.47
CA GLN A 129 -8.95 11.96 16.74
C GLN A 129 -7.73 12.26 17.63
N ILE A 130 -6.78 11.33 17.69
CA ILE A 130 -5.52 11.52 18.44
C ILE A 130 -4.71 12.68 17.84
N GLN A 131 -4.61 12.75 16.51
CA GLN A 131 -3.86 13.81 15.82
C GLN A 131 -4.42 15.22 16.11
N VAL A 132 -5.73 15.36 16.27
CA VAL A 132 -6.36 16.66 16.60
C VAL A 132 -6.18 17.01 18.08
N ALA A 133 -6.05 16.01 18.96
CA ALA A 133 -5.90 16.21 20.40
C ALA A 133 -4.45 16.45 20.85
N ALA A 134 -3.47 16.19 19.99
CA ALA A 134 -2.04 16.37 20.24
C ALA A 134 -1.56 17.78 19.86
#